data_AF-A0A447KTR6-F1
#
_entry.id   AF-A0A447KTR6-F1
#
_cell.length_a   1.000
_cell.length_b   1.000
_cell.length_c   1.000
_cell.angle_alpha   90.00
_cell.angle_beta   90.00
_cell.angle_gamma   90.00
#
_symmetry.space_group_name_H-M   'P 1'
#
loop_
_entity.id
_entity.type
_entity.pdbx_description
1 polymer ?
#
loop_
_entity_poly.entity_id
_entity_poly.type
_entity_poly.pdbx_seq_one_letter_code
_entity_poly.pdbx_strand_id
1 'polypeptide(L)'
;MVWLCLALFAERLQGFPADNVTIVGTHTLRQAVNAEAFLKRAAKVIPYPIEIISGQEEARLIFMGVEHTQPEKGRKLVVDIGGGSTELVIGEDFEPLLAESRRMGCVSFAQMFSRVVKSAKPTSSVRAWPPRKSWKPWPGSIAFRAGSTHWAHRAPSRPRMKCW
;
A
#
# COMPACT_ATOMS: atom_id res chain seq x y z
N MET A 1 1.59 12.04 -19.64
CA MET A 1 2.44 11.29 -18.69
C MET A 1 1.94 9.85 -18.45
N VAL A 2 0.69 9.62 -18.01
CA VAL A 2 0.17 8.24 -17.76
C VAL A 2 0.16 7.35 -19.01
N TRP A 3 -0.25 7.86 -20.17
CA TRP A 3 -0.26 7.07 -21.42
C TRP A 3 1.13 6.62 -21.85
N LEU A 4 2.14 7.46 -21.65
CA LEU A 4 3.53 7.11 -21.94
C LEU A 4 4.00 5.98 -21.03
N CYS A 5 3.64 6.01 -19.73
CA CYS A 5 3.97 4.94 -18.79
C CYS A 5 3.34 3.60 -19.22
N LEU A 6 2.05 3.59 -19.60
CA LEU A 6 1.40 2.37 -20.09
C LEU A 6 2.02 1.86 -21.40
N ALA A 7 2.40 2.76 -22.32
CA ALA A 7 3.06 2.37 -23.56
C ALA A 7 4.44 1.74 -23.29
N LEU A 8 5.22 2.31 -22.37
CA LEU A 8 6.51 1.74 -21.96
C LEU A 8 6.35 0.36 -21.30
N PHE A 9 5.30 0.15 -20.50
CA PHE A 9 5.01 -1.18 -19.97
C PHE A 9 4.55 -2.15 -21.06
N ALA A 10 3.74 -1.72 -22.01
CA ALA A 10 3.31 -2.57 -23.12
C ALA A 10 4.50 -3.03 -23.97
N GLU A 11 5.45 -2.15 -24.25
CA GLU A 11 6.72 -2.49 -24.91
C GLU A 11 7.53 -3.49 -24.08
N ARG A 12 7.66 -3.25 -22.77
CA ARG A 12 8.42 -4.15 -21.88
C ARG A 12 7.79 -5.53 -21.72
N LEU A 13 6.48 -5.62 -21.82
CA LEU A 13 5.70 -6.85 -21.69
C LEU A 13 5.41 -7.52 -23.04
N GLN A 14 6.05 -7.08 -24.13
CA GLN A 14 5.85 -7.68 -25.45
C GLN A 14 6.20 -9.18 -25.42
N GLY A 15 5.29 -10.01 -25.94
CA GLY A 15 5.46 -11.47 -26.02
C GLY A 15 5.07 -12.24 -24.76
N PHE A 16 4.62 -11.57 -23.68
CA PHE A 16 4.08 -12.27 -22.52
C PHE A 16 2.67 -12.81 -22.81
N PRO A 17 2.38 -14.08 -22.44
CA PRO A 17 1.01 -14.58 -22.44
C PRO A 17 0.13 -13.77 -21.48
N ALA A 18 -1.13 -13.55 -21.85
CA ALA A 18 -2.07 -12.79 -21.03
C ALA A 18 -2.23 -13.38 -19.61
N ASP A 19 -2.24 -14.70 -19.49
CA ASP A 19 -2.36 -15.42 -18.20
C ASP A 19 -1.19 -15.17 -17.25
N ASN A 20 -0.07 -14.67 -17.75
CA ASN A 20 1.14 -14.37 -16.97
C ASN A 20 1.23 -12.89 -16.60
N VAL A 21 0.23 -12.06 -16.94
CA VAL A 21 0.24 -10.62 -16.69
C VAL A 21 -1.06 -10.20 -16.02
N THR A 22 -0.95 -9.77 -14.77
CA THR A 22 -2.06 -9.15 -14.04
C THR A 22 -1.73 -7.68 -13.80
N ILE A 23 -2.62 -6.78 -14.20
CA ILE A 23 -2.49 -5.34 -13.93
C ILE A 23 -3.61 -4.92 -13.02
N VAL A 24 -3.27 -4.36 -11.86
CA VAL A 24 -4.25 -3.91 -10.88
C VAL A 24 -4.27 -2.40 -10.73
N GLY A 25 -5.47 -1.85 -10.60
CA GLY A 25 -5.76 -0.46 -10.26
C GLY A 25 -6.26 -0.35 -8.83
N THR A 26 -5.67 0.56 -8.05
CA THR A 26 -5.98 0.69 -6.62
C THR A 26 -6.73 1.98 -6.31
N HIS A 27 -6.40 2.66 -5.20
CA HIS A 27 -7.19 3.76 -4.63
C HIS A 27 -7.63 4.82 -5.66
N THR A 28 -6.72 5.33 -6.49
CA THR A 28 -7.04 6.40 -7.43
C THR A 28 -8.08 5.96 -8.45
N LEU A 29 -7.96 4.75 -9.01
CA LEU A 29 -8.93 4.22 -9.96
C LEU A 29 -10.23 3.82 -9.28
N ARG A 30 -10.20 3.35 -8.02
CA ARG A 30 -11.41 3.13 -7.20
C ARG A 30 -12.20 4.41 -6.95
N GLN A 31 -11.56 5.57 -6.86
CA GLN A 31 -12.23 6.85 -6.56
C GLN A 31 -12.56 7.67 -7.81
N ALA A 32 -11.93 7.39 -8.96
CA ALA A 32 -12.11 8.18 -10.16
C ALA A 32 -13.52 7.98 -10.76
N VAL A 33 -14.28 9.07 -10.84
CA VAL A 33 -15.62 9.09 -11.47
C VAL A 33 -15.59 8.68 -12.95
N ASN A 34 -14.43 8.82 -13.60
CA ASN A 34 -14.20 8.52 -15.01
C ASN A 34 -13.30 7.28 -15.20
N ALA A 35 -13.22 6.39 -14.21
CA ALA A 35 -12.38 5.20 -14.28
C ALA A 35 -12.67 4.35 -15.53
N GLU A 36 -13.94 4.13 -15.87
CA GLU A 36 -14.33 3.34 -17.05
C GLU A 36 -13.82 3.97 -18.36
N ALA A 37 -13.91 5.30 -18.49
CA ALA A 37 -13.38 6.02 -19.65
C ALA A 37 -11.85 5.93 -19.72
N PHE A 38 -11.17 5.93 -18.58
CA PHE A 38 -9.73 5.69 -18.50
C PHE A 38 -9.38 4.26 -18.96
N LEU A 39 -10.08 3.24 -18.46
CA LEU A 39 -9.86 1.83 -18.83
C LEU A 39 -10.07 1.59 -20.32
N LYS A 40 -11.13 2.15 -20.92
CA LYS A 40 -11.39 2.08 -22.37
C LYS A 40 -10.26 2.67 -23.21
N ARG A 41 -9.61 3.73 -22.74
CA ARG A 41 -8.45 4.32 -23.41
C ARG A 41 -7.17 3.53 -23.16
N ALA A 42 -6.99 3.01 -21.94
CA ALA A 42 -5.84 2.18 -21.59
C ALA A 42 -5.78 0.89 -22.41
N ALA A 43 -6.92 0.26 -22.68
CA ALA A 43 -7.02 -0.93 -23.53
C ALA A 43 -6.52 -0.73 -24.98
N LYS A 44 -6.40 0.53 -25.44
CA LYS A 44 -5.80 0.86 -26.75
C LYS A 44 -4.28 0.97 -26.71
N VAL A 45 -3.69 0.98 -25.52
CA VAL A 45 -2.25 1.23 -25.29
C VAL A 45 -1.57 -0.02 -24.74
N ILE A 46 -2.22 -0.74 -23.82
CA ILE A 46 -1.69 -1.96 -23.21
C ILE A 46 -2.66 -3.12 -23.48
N PRO A 47 -2.19 -4.28 -23.98
CA PRO A 47 -3.06 -5.38 -24.39
C PRO A 47 -3.57 -6.23 -23.22
N TYR A 48 -3.26 -5.86 -21.98
CA TYR A 48 -3.67 -6.57 -20.77
C TYR A 48 -4.77 -5.78 -20.03
N PRO A 49 -5.83 -6.44 -19.55
CA PRO A 49 -6.88 -5.76 -18.81
C PRO A 49 -6.34 -5.20 -17.49
N ILE A 50 -6.86 -4.03 -17.09
CA ILE A 50 -6.58 -3.43 -15.79
C ILE A 50 -7.77 -3.72 -14.88
N GLU A 51 -7.53 -4.46 -13.81
CA GLU A 51 -8.53 -4.84 -12.82
C GLU A 51 -8.52 -3.87 -11.64
N ILE A 52 -9.65 -3.23 -11.35
CA ILE A 52 -9.76 -2.38 -10.15
C ILE A 52 -10.08 -3.26 -8.96
N ILE A 53 -9.11 -3.44 -8.06
CA ILE A 53 -9.25 -4.28 -6.88
C ILE A 53 -9.76 -3.49 -5.68
N SER A 54 -10.45 -4.16 -4.75
CA SER A 54 -10.87 -3.56 -3.49
C SER A 54 -9.67 -3.21 -2.60
N GLY A 55 -9.87 -2.35 -1.60
CA GLY A 55 -8.81 -2.08 -0.62
C GLY A 55 -8.46 -3.31 0.23
N GLN A 56 -9.43 -4.20 0.49
CA GLN A 56 -9.17 -5.46 1.20
C GLN A 56 -8.31 -6.40 0.37
N GLU A 57 -8.57 -6.49 -0.93
CA GLU A 57 -7.77 -7.33 -1.83
C GLU A 57 -6.35 -6.76 -2.02
N GLU A 58 -6.22 -5.44 -2.10
CA GLU A 58 -4.91 -4.78 -2.08
C GLU A 58 -4.14 -5.11 -0.80
N ALA A 59 -4.78 -4.98 0.37
CA ALA A 59 -4.17 -5.35 1.65
C ALA A 59 -3.75 -6.83 1.68
N ARG A 60 -4.61 -7.73 1.21
CA ARG A 60 -4.33 -9.17 1.11
C ARG A 60 -3.10 -9.45 0.24
N LEU A 61 -3.06 -8.89 -0.96
CA LEU A 61 -1.95 -9.07 -1.91
C LEU A 61 -0.63 -8.48 -1.37
N ILE A 62 -0.68 -7.33 -0.70
CA ILE A 62 0.49 -6.74 -0.03
C ILE A 62 1.02 -7.70 1.04
N PHE A 63 0.15 -8.26 1.88
CA PHE A 63 0.53 -9.23 2.90
C PHE A 63 1.18 -10.47 2.28
N MET A 64 0.58 -11.05 1.23
CA MET A 64 1.18 -12.18 0.50
C MET A 64 2.57 -11.84 -0.06
N GLY A 65 2.74 -10.65 -0.62
CA GLY A 65 4.04 -10.18 -1.09
C GLY A 65 5.08 -10.06 0.03
N VAL A 66 4.68 -9.61 1.21
CA VAL A 66 5.54 -9.59 2.40
C VAL A 66 5.89 -11.01 2.85
N GLU A 67 4.92 -11.91 2.95
CA GLU A 67 5.17 -13.31 3.34
C GLU A 67 6.15 -14.03 2.39
N HIS A 68 6.07 -13.76 1.08
CA HIS A 68 7.00 -14.33 0.10
C HIS A 68 8.41 -13.71 0.12
N THR A 69 8.58 -12.47 0.59
CA THR A 69 9.87 -11.75 0.54
C THR A 69 10.56 -11.62 1.89
N GLN A 70 9.82 -11.81 2.98
CA GLN A 70 10.29 -11.69 4.36
C GLN A 70 10.10 -13.03 5.09
N PRO A 71 11.16 -13.86 5.17
CA PRO A 71 11.08 -15.25 5.62
C PRO A 71 10.96 -15.41 7.15
N GLU A 72 10.71 -14.32 7.89
CA GLU A 72 10.48 -14.41 9.33
C GLU A 72 9.23 -15.24 9.62
N LYS A 73 9.37 -16.15 10.58
CA LYS A 73 8.27 -16.97 11.07
C LYS A 73 7.40 -16.22 12.06
N GLY A 74 6.17 -16.67 12.18
CA GLY A 74 5.21 -16.21 13.16
C GLY A 74 4.47 -14.94 12.73
N ARG A 75 3.56 -14.50 13.60
CA ARG A 75 2.66 -13.37 13.34
C ARG A 75 3.36 -12.10 12.87
N LYS A 76 2.84 -11.50 11.80
CA LYS A 76 3.30 -10.24 11.22
C LYS A 76 2.21 -9.16 11.30
N LEU A 77 2.64 -7.93 11.54
CA LEU A 77 1.85 -6.72 11.29
C LEU A 77 2.44 -6.05 10.05
N VAL A 78 1.65 -5.95 9.00
CA VAL A 78 2.01 -5.27 7.75
C VAL A 78 1.28 -3.94 7.69
N VAL A 79 2.02 -2.87 7.40
CA VAL A 79 1.47 -1.52 7.19
C VAL A 79 2.04 -0.96 5.90
N ASP A 80 1.18 -0.62 4.95
CA ASP A 80 1.57 0.03 3.70
C ASP A 80 0.86 1.38 3.57
N ILE A 81 1.63 2.47 3.56
CA ILE A 81 1.12 3.83 3.41
C ILE A 81 1.33 4.27 1.96
N GLY A 82 0.25 4.18 1.18
CA GLY A 82 0.20 4.64 -0.20
C GLY A 82 -0.13 6.13 -0.35
N GLY A 83 -0.36 6.53 -1.60
CA GLY A 83 -0.71 7.91 -1.94
C GLY A 83 -2.13 8.31 -1.49
N GLY A 84 -3.09 7.39 -1.61
CA GLY A 84 -4.50 7.65 -1.31
C GLY A 84 -5.13 6.71 -0.28
N SER A 85 -4.58 5.51 -0.09
CA SER A 85 -4.98 4.57 0.96
C SER A 85 -3.81 4.11 1.80
N THR A 86 -4.13 3.54 2.96
CA THR A 86 -3.21 2.84 3.85
C THR A 86 -3.82 1.49 4.18
N GLU A 87 -3.03 0.45 3.99
CA GLU A 87 -3.38 -0.94 4.23
C GLU A 87 -2.73 -1.40 5.54
N LEU A 88 -3.51 -2.11 6.37
CA LEU A 88 -3.09 -2.69 7.64
C LEU A 88 -3.50 -4.15 7.68
N VAL A 89 -2.53 -5.05 7.82
CA VAL A 89 -2.79 -6.49 7.86
C VAL A 89 -2.11 -7.12 9.06
N ILE A 90 -2.83 -7.98 9.78
CA ILE A 90 -2.26 -8.93 10.72
C ILE A 90 -2.45 -10.31 10.11
N GLY A 91 -1.37 -11.07 10.00
CA GLY A 91 -1.43 -12.42 9.45
C GLY A 91 -0.24 -13.27 9.89
N GLU A 92 -0.29 -14.55 9.54
CA GLU A 92 0.71 -15.57 9.91
C GLU A 92 0.66 -16.70 8.88
N ASP A 93 1.81 -17.21 8.45
CA ASP A 93 1.93 -18.36 7.56
C ASP A 93 1.06 -18.26 6.28
N PHE A 94 1.18 -17.14 5.56
CA PHE A 94 0.39 -16.83 4.35
C PHE A 94 -1.12 -16.66 4.57
N GLU A 95 -1.60 -16.68 5.81
CA GLU A 95 -3.00 -16.47 6.16
C GLU A 95 -3.22 -15.08 6.80
N PRO A 96 -3.93 -14.17 6.10
CA PRO A 96 -4.33 -12.88 6.68
C PRO A 96 -5.48 -13.09 7.68
N LEU A 97 -5.25 -12.74 8.93
CA LEU A 97 -6.23 -12.85 10.01
C LEU A 97 -7.12 -11.59 10.09
N LEU A 98 -6.54 -10.42 9.87
CA LEU A 98 -7.24 -9.14 9.78
C LEU A 98 -6.64 -8.34 8.64
N ALA A 99 -7.45 -7.88 7.69
CA ALA A 99 -7.00 -7.08 6.56
C ALA A 99 -7.91 -5.86 6.39
N GLU A 100 -7.34 -4.68 6.54
CA GLU A 100 -8.07 -3.41 6.54
C GLU A 100 -7.41 -2.42 5.58
N SER A 101 -8.24 -1.67 4.87
CA SER A 101 -7.79 -0.52 4.06
C SER A 101 -8.54 0.73 4.48
N ARG A 102 -7.81 1.84 4.62
CA ARG A 102 -8.35 3.14 5.03
C ARG A 102 -8.01 4.18 3.97
N ARG A 103 -8.95 5.11 3.72
CA ARG A 103 -8.80 6.21 2.76
C ARG A 103 -7.95 7.34 3.34
N MET A 104 -6.69 7.03 3.60
CA MET A 104 -5.68 7.95 4.11
C MET A 104 -4.35 7.62 3.45
N GLY A 105 -3.71 8.60 2.82
CA GLY A 105 -2.43 8.41 2.16
C GLY A 105 -1.68 9.72 2.08
N CYS A 106 -0.40 9.67 1.71
CA CYS A 106 0.46 10.85 1.77
C CYS A 106 -0.01 11.99 0.84
N VAL A 107 -0.56 11.67 -0.33
CA VAL A 107 -1.08 12.67 -1.29
C VAL A 107 -2.40 13.25 -0.81
N SER A 108 -3.34 12.40 -0.37
CA SER A 108 -4.65 12.87 0.12
C SER A 108 -4.51 13.71 1.38
N PHE A 109 -3.61 13.34 2.29
CA PHE A 109 -3.31 14.11 3.50
C PHE A 109 -2.58 15.42 3.17
N ALA A 110 -1.62 15.40 2.23
CA ALA A 110 -0.95 16.63 1.80
C ALA A 110 -1.95 17.65 1.25
N GLN A 111 -2.96 17.21 0.49
CA GLN A 111 -4.03 18.09 -0.01
C GLN A 111 -4.91 18.62 1.14
N MET A 112 -5.38 17.73 2.00
CA MET A 112 -6.28 18.06 3.13
C MET A 112 -5.62 18.99 4.16
N PHE A 113 -4.33 18.79 4.45
CA PHE A 113 -3.59 19.53 5.49
C PHE A 113 -2.56 20.52 4.93
N SER A 114 -2.61 20.83 3.63
CA SER A 114 -1.70 21.74 2.92
C SER A 114 -1.54 23.11 3.59
N ARG A 115 -2.55 23.59 4.32
CA ARG A 115 -2.55 24.87 5.05
C ARG A 115 -1.91 24.78 6.45
N VAL A 116 -1.95 23.61 7.09
CA VAL A 116 -1.43 23.41 8.46
C VAL A 116 0.10 23.33 8.44
N VAL A 117 0.69 22.67 7.44
CA VAL A 117 2.16 22.45 7.40
C VAL A 117 2.94 23.75 7.17
N LYS A 118 2.34 24.76 6.52
CA LYS A 118 3.02 26.05 6.28
C LYS A 118 3.00 27.01 7.49
N SER A 119 2.16 26.77 8.50
CA SER A 119 2.07 27.65 9.69
C SER A 119 2.13 26.90 11.03
N ALA A 120 2.34 25.58 11.04
CA ALA A 120 2.34 24.81 12.27
C ALA A 120 3.67 24.95 13.03
N LYS A 121 3.63 25.68 14.16
CA LYS A 121 4.24 25.12 15.38
C LYS A 121 3.56 23.78 15.65
N PRO A 122 4.26 22.74 16.18
CA PRO A 122 3.68 21.42 16.42
C PRO A 122 2.35 21.59 17.16
N THR A 123 1.24 21.33 16.47
CA THR A 123 -0.09 21.53 17.04
C THR A 123 -0.44 20.31 17.87
N SER A 124 -0.85 20.56 19.11
CA SER A 124 -1.31 19.57 20.09
C SER A 124 -2.60 18.83 19.70
N SER A 125 -3.14 19.08 18.50
CA SER A 125 -4.39 18.52 17.98
C SER A 125 -4.20 17.23 17.18
N VAL A 126 -2.98 16.73 16.99
CA VAL A 126 -2.79 15.29 16.79
C VAL A 126 -3.27 14.65 18.08
N ARG A 127 -4.46 14.03 18.05
CA ARG A 127 -5.05 13.34 19.19
C ARG A 127 -3.94 12.50 19.82
N ALA A 128 -3.52 12.88 21.02
CA ALA A 128 -2.43 12.18 21.69
C ALA A 128 -2.82 10.71 21.73
N TRP A 129 -1.99 9.88 21.13
CA TRP A 129 -2.11 8.43 21.29
C TRP A 129 -2.20 8.14 22.78
N PRO A 130 -3.05 7.20 23.22
CA PRO A 130 -3.16 6.88 24.64
C PRO A 130 -1.75 6.69 25.21
N PRO A 131 -1.47 7.16 26.44
CA PRO A 131 -0.14 7.10 27.01
C PRO A 131 0.43 5.69 26.87
N ARG A 132 1.65 5.56 26.33
CA ARG A 132 2.31 4.27 25.96
C ARG A 132 2.21 3.19 27.04
N LYS A 133 2.03 3.57 28.31
CA LYS A 133 1.91 2.67 29.46
C LYS A 133 0.75 1.65 29.35
N SER A 134 -0.30 1.92 28.57
CA SER A 134 -1.41 0.97 28.37
C SER A 134 -1.24 0.03 27.17
N TRP A 135 -0.20 0.20 26.37
CA TRP A 135 0.01 -0.56 25.14
C TRP A 135 0.93 -1.75 25.41
N LYS A 136 0.42 -2.97 25.26
CA LYS A 136 1.30 -4.14 25.17
C LYS A 136 2.08 -4.03 23.85
N PRO A 137 3.42 -4.20 23.87
CA PRO A 137 4.21 -4.20 22.64
C PRO A 137 3.76 -5.34 21.73
N TRP A 138 3.75 -5.08 20.42
CA TRP A 138 3.43 -6.10 19.43
C TRP A 138 4.42 -7.27 19.55
N PRO A 139 3.94 -8.51 19.76
CA PRO A 139 4.81 -9.67 19.99
C PRO A 139 5.40 -10.23 18.70
N GLY A 140 4.81 -9.90 17.54
CA GLY A 140 5.23 -10.38 16.23
C GLY A 140 6.24 -9.48 15.52
N SER A 141 6.51 -9.80 14.26
CA SER A 141 7.30 -8.93 13.39
C SER A 141 6.44 -7.80 12.82
N ILE A 142 7.08 -6.73 12.37
CA ILE A 142 6.42 -5.60 11.70
C ILE A 142 7.10 -5.36 10.36
N ALA A 143 6.32 -5.38 9.28
CA ALA A 143 6.71 -4.90 7.97
C ALA A 143 6.01 -3.57 7.70
N PHE A 144 6.76 -2.56 7.29
CA PHE A 144 6.24 -1.22 7.04
C PHE A 144 6.77 -0.66 5.74
N ARG A 145 5.87 -0.08 4.95
CA ARG A 145 6.20 0.67 3.75
C ARG A 145 5.51 2.02 3.80
N ALA A 146 6.23 3.06 3.45
CA ALA A 146 5.69 4.38 3.19
C ALA A 146 6.30 4.89 1.89
N GLY A 147 5.48 4.98 0.83
CA GLY A 147 5.98 5.26 -0.52
C GLY A 147 6.47 4.02 -1.26
N SER A 148 7.29 4.21 -2.30
CA SER A 148 7.40 3.24 -3.40
C SER A 148 8.64 2.32 -3.38
N THR A 149 9.64 2.55 -2.53
CA THR A 149 10.96 1.95 -2.80
C THR A 149 11.39 0.82 -1.87
N HIS A 150 11.08 0.85 -0.56
CA HIS A 150 11.62 -0.16 0.36
C HIS A 150 10.70 -0.51 1.54
N TRP A 151 10.81 -1.77 1.99
CA TRP A 151 10.20 -2.24 3.22
C TRP A 151 11.16 -2.01 4.39
N ALA A 152 10.67 -1.35 5.45
CA ALA A 152 11.28 -1.39 6.75
C ALA A 152 10.76 -2.59 7.55
N HIS A 153 11.66 -3.30 8.21
CA HIS A 153 11.33 -4.51 8.96
C HIS A 153 11.78 -4.42 10.42
N ARG A 154 10.95 -4.92 11.34
CA ARG A 154 11.31 -5.12 12.75
C ARG A 154 10.99 -6.56 13.17
N ALA A 155 12.03 -7.33 13.45
CA ALA A 155 11.91 -8.64 14.08
C ALA A 155 11.45 -8.51 15.55
N PRO A 156 10.75 -9.52 16.11
CA PRO A 156 10.29 -9.50 17.51
C PRO A 156 11.41 -9.23 18.52
N SER A 157 12.58 -9.82 18.27
CA SER A 157 13.78 -9.72 19.13
C SER A 157 14.49 -8.36 19.07
N ARG A 158 14.03 -7.43 18.22
CA ARG A 158 14.70 -6.14 18.00
C ARG A 158 13.87 -4.95 18.50
N PRO A 159 14.50 -3.95 19.14
CA PRO A 159 13.78 -2.77 19.63
C PRO A 159 13.48 -1.75 18.53
N ARG A 160 14.16 -1.79 17.38
CA ARG A 160 14.03 -0.80 16.29
C ARG A 160 13.85 -1.47 14.92
N MET A 161 13.18 -0.75 14.01
CA MET A 161 13.09 -1.11 12.59
C MET A 161 14.45 -0.96 11.90
N LYS A 162 14.73 -1.86 10.97
CA LYS A 162 15.79 -1.71 9.97
C LYS A 162 15.15 -1.35 8.64
N CYS A 163 15.63 -0.28 8.02
CA CYS A 163 15.31 0.04 6.63
C CYS A 163 16.31 -0.71 5.74
N TRP A 164 15.82 -1.39 4.72
CA TRP A 164 16.62 -1.91 3.61
C TRP A 164 16.57 -0.93 2.45
#